data_AF-M0C5Q9-F1
#
_entry.id   AF-M0C5Q9-F1
#
_cell.length_a   1.000
_cell.length_b   1.000
_cell.length_c   1.000
_cell.angle_alpha   90.00
_cell.angle_beta   90.00
_cell.angle_gamma   90.00
#
_symmetry.space_group_name_H-M   'P 1'
#
loop_
_entity.id
_entity.type
_entity.pdbx_description
1 polymer ?
#
loop_
_entity_poly.entity_id
_entity_poly.type
_entity_poly.pdbx_seq_one_letter_code
_entity_poly.pdbx_strand_id
1 'polypeptide(L)'
;MDESTTDASDEPAAETESENEAEQETDAEWMDPADKPILEFLQSEDAFEPSQLDEAGLCPGNFGAYRCRELTKYGLLNNPMTGVYEVSERGEQYLDGELDPSELEPDE
;
A
#
# COMPACT_ATOMS: atom_id res chain seq x y z
N MET A 1 25.16 50.59 39.83
CA MET A 1 23.77 51.03 40.12
C MET A 1 22.94 50.56 38.96
N ASP A 2 21.87 49.87 39.29
CA ASP A 2 20.95 49.10 38.44
C ASP A 2 20.24 49.97 37.41
N GLU A 3 20.12 49.49 36.17
CA GLU A 3 18.99 49.80 35.29
C GLU A 3 18.57 48.51 34.56
N SER A 4 17.56 47.86 35.13
CA SER A 4 16.80 46.75 34.57
C SER A 4 16.04 47.16 33.30
N THR A 5 16.01 46.29 32.29
CA THR A 5 15.02 46.34 31.20
C THR A 5 14.50 44.93 30.87
N THR A 6 13.22 44.72 31.21
CA THR A 6 12.13 43.97 30.52
C THR A 6 12.51 42.63 29.86
N ASP A 7 12.10 41.44 30.34
CA ASP A 7 10.75 40.83 30.47
C ASP A 7 10.04 40.47 29.14
N ALA A 8 9.37 39.31 29.17
CA ALA A 8 8.55 38.62 28.17
C ALA A 8 9.35 37.80 27.12
N SER A 9 9.46 36.48 27.28
CA SER A 9 8.43 35.44 27.12
C SER A 9 7.92 35.28 25.68
N ASP A 10 7.70 34.02 25.34
CA ASP A 10 6.87 33.50 24.25
C ASP A 10 7.60 33.15 22.94
N GLU A 11 7.98 31.86 22.84
CA GLU A 11 7.94 31.12 21.58
C GLU A 11 6.58 31.36 20.90
N PRO A 12 6.53 31.57 19.57
CA PRO A 12 6.20 30.45 18.69
C PRO A 12 6.89 30.61 17.31
N ALA A 13 6.83 29.71 16.34
CA ALA A 13 5.99 28.57 16.10
C ALA A 13 6.82 27.52 15.36
N ALA A 14 6.55 26.24 15.64
CA ALA A 14 6.83 25.18 14.71
C ALA A 14 6.13 25.51 13.39
N GLU A 15 6.89 25.78 12.34
CA GLU A 15 6.38 25.73 10.98
C GLU A 15 6.30 24.24 10.64
N THR A 16 5.18 23.62 11.03
CA THR A 16 4.76 22.35 10.46
C THR A 16 4.37 22.65 9.02
N GLU A 17 5.34 22.47 8.13
CA GLU A 17 5.12 22.33 6.70
C GLU A 17 4.41 20.98 6.49
N SER A 18 3.12 20.91 6.84
CA SER A 18 2.23 19.86 6.34
C SER A 18 1.87 20.23 4.90
N GLU A 19 2.79 19.95 3.99
CA GLU A 19 2.50 19.84 2.57
C GLU A 19 1.71 18.55 2.36
N ASN A 20 0.39 18.64 2.49
CA ASN A 20 -0.53 17.58 2.11
C ASN A 20 -0.66 17.60 0.57
N GLU A 21 0.23 16.88 -0.11
CA GLU A 21 0.16 16.59 -1.54
C GLU A 21 -0.67 15.32 -1.77
N ALA A 22 -1.99 15.48 -1.88
CA ALA A 22 -2.92 14.54 -2.51
C ALA A 22 -2.57 13.05 -2.33
N GLU A 23 -2.52 12.61 -1.07
CA GLU A 23 -2.35 11.20 -0.71
C GLU A 23 -3.63 10.47 -1.16
N GLN A 24 -3.55 9.65 -2.21
CA GLN A 24 -4.57 8.63 -2.40
C GLN A 24 -4.44 7.70 -1.19
N GLU A 25 -5.41 7.77 -0.27
CA GLU A 25 -5.45 6.94 0.93
C GLU A 25 -5.44 5.47 0.52
N THR A 26 -4.30 4.79 0.69
CA THR A 26 -4.16 3.35 0.54
C THR A 26 -4.46 2.67 1.87
N ASP A 27 -4.93 1.42 1.83
CA ASP A 27 -5.28 0.67 3.06
C ASP A 27 -4.05 0.38 3.96
N ALA A 28 -2.82 0.51 3.43
CA ALA A 28 -1.58 0.53 4.20
C ALA A 28 -0.47 1.35 3.50
N GLU A 29 0.53 1.81 4.27
CA GLU A 29 1.66 2.63 3.77
C GLU A 29 2.51 1.90 2.71
N TRP A 30 2.60 0.56 2.80
CA TRP A 30 3.35 -0.26 1.84
C TRP A 30 2.57 -0.60 0.56
N MET A 31 1.25 -0.37 0.57
CA MET A 31 0.38 -0.69 -0.56
C MET A 31 0.43 0.40 -1.63
N ASP A 32 0.17 -0.02 -2.85
CA ASP A 32 -0.05 0.85 -3.99
C ASP A 32 -1.55 0.94 -4.31
N PRO A 33 -2.06 2.07 -4.82
CA PRO A 33 -3.46 2.17 -5.26
C PRO A 33 -3.90 1.09 -6.26
N ALA A 34 -2.97 0.49 -7.00
CA ALA A 34 -3.27 -0.62 -7.92
C ALA A 34 -3.50 -1.98 -7.22
N ASP A 35 -3.04 -2.15 -5.98
CA ASP A 35 -3.02 -3.48 -5.33
C ASP A 35 -4.40 -4.05 -5.06
N LYS A 36 -5.31 -3.23 -4.54
CA LYS A 36 -6.69 -3.66 -4.29
C LYS A 36 -7.42 -4.03 -5.58
N PRO A 37 -7.40 -3.21 -6.65
CA PRO A 37 -7.91 -3.62 -7.96
C PRO A 37 -7.26 -4.90 -8.51
N ILE A 38 -5.95 -5.11 -8.29
CA ILE A 38 -5.27 -6.35 -8.68
C ILE A 38 -5.85 -7.54 -7.91
N LEU A 39 -5.98 -7.45 -6.58
CA LEU A 39 -6.55 -8.51 -5.75
C LEU A 39 -8.01 -8.84 -6.14
N GLU A 40 -8.84 -7.83 -6.38
CA GLU A 40 -10.23 -8.01 -6.85
C GLU A 40 -10.29 -8.69 -8.23
N PHE A 41 -9.37 -8.32 -9.13
CA PHE A 41 -9.24 -8.97 -10.44
C PHE A 41 -8.86 -10.44 -10.30
N LEU A 42 -7.85 -10.74 -9.46
CA LEU A 42 -7.40 -12.11 -9.22
C LEU A 42 -8.44 -12.93 -8.47
N GLN A 43 -9.30 -12.34 -7.63
CA GLN A 43 -10.37 -13.09 -6.95
C GLN A 43 -11.42 -13.63 -7.95
N SER A 44 -11.59 -12.95 -9.09
CA SER A 44 -12.53 -13.36 -10.13
C SER A 44 -11.99 -14.49 -11.02
N GLU A 45 -10.69 -14.78 -10.96
CA GLU A 45 -9.99 -15.74 -11.81
C GLU A 45 -9.31 -16.83 -10.95
N ASP A 46 -9.33 -18.10 -11.36
CA ASP A 46 -8.67 -19.16 -10.57
C ASP A 46 -7.14 -19.02 -10.52
N ALA A 47 -6.52 -18.50 -11.58
CA ALA A 47 -5.07 -18.30 -11.68
C ALA A 47 -4.74 -17.27 -12.77
N PHE A 48 -3.69 -16.47 -12.55
CA PHE A 48 -3.49 -15.21 -13.26
C PHE A 48 -2.04 -14.93 -13.67
N GLU A 49 -1.82 -14.38 -14.87
CA GLU A 49 -0.50 -13.89 -15.35
C GLU A 49 -0.44 -12.35 -15.44
N PRO A 50 0.65 -11.69 -14.97
CA PRO A 50 0.74 -10.22 -14.94
C PRO A 50 0.50 -9.46 -16.24
N SER A 51 0.71 -10.07 -17.41
CA SER A 51 0.39 -9.45 -18.71
C SER A 51 -1.09 -9.13 -18.85
N GLN A 52 -1.96 -9.90 -18.21
CA GLN A 52 -3.41 -9.69 -18.25
C GLN A 52 -3.85 -8.42 -17.48
N LEU A 53 -3.02 -7.82 -16.60
CA LEU A 53 -3.34 -6.54 -15.94
C LEU A 53 -3.37 -5.38 -16.93
N ASP A 54 -2.49 -5.41 -17.93
CA ASP A 54 -2.44 -4.39 -18.99
C ASP A 54 -3.64 -4.55 -19.94
N GLU A 55 -3.98 -5.79 -20.27
CA GLU A 55 -5.17 -6.13 -21.07
C GLU A 55 -6.47 -5.73 -20.37
N ALA A 56 -6.52 -5.86 -19.03
CA ALA A 56 -7.62 -5.40 -18.18
C ALA A 56 -7.62 -3.88 -17.95
N GLY A 57 -6.58 -3.16 -18.38
CA GLY A 57 -6.44 -1.72 -18.19
C GLY A 57 -6.22 -1.30 -16.74
N LEU A 58 -5.77 -2.21 -15.86
CA LEU A 58 -5.52 -1.95 -14.45
C LEU A 58 -4.16 -1.26 -14.25
N CYS A 59 -3.10 -1.86 -14.79
CA CYS A 59 -1.77 -1.27 -14.77
C CYS A 59 -0.83 -1.94 -15.79
N PRO A 60 0.32 -1.32 -16.12
CA PRO A 60 1.30 -1.93 -17.01
C PRO A 60 1.81 -3.26 -16.46
N GLY A 61 1.91 -4.30 -17.31
CA GLY A 61 2.21 -5.66 -16.84
C GLY A 61 3.55 -5.82 -16.10
N ASN A 62 4.55 -4.99 -16.40
CA ASN A 62 5.82 -4.98 -15.64
C ASN A 62 5.66 -4.42 -14.22
N PHE A 63 4.83 -3.38 -14.07
CA PHE A 63 4.50 -2.80 -12.76
C PHE A 63 3.60 -3.74 -11.97
N GLY A 64 2.60 -4.31 -12.63
CA GLY A 64 1.74 -5.34 -12.07
C GLY A 64 2.52 -6.57 -11.58
N ALA A 65 3.48 -7.07 -12.37
CA ALA A 65 4.35 -8.17 -11.94
C ALA A 65 5.20 -7.82 -10.71
N TYR A 66 5.60 -6.56 -10.54
CA TYR A 66 6.27 -6.10 -9.33
C TYR A 66 5.29 -6.11 -8.15
N ARG A 67 4.10 -5.50 -8.29
CA ARG A 67 3.08 -5.48 -7.23
C ARG A 67 2.64 -6.89 -6.82
N CYS A 68 2.45 -7.83 -7.75
CA CYS A 68 2.12 -9.21 -7.42
C CYS A 68 3.19 -9.86 -6.52
N ARG A 69 4.48 -9.57 -6.74
CA ARG A 69 5.55 -10.07 -5.86
C ARG A 69 5.51 -9.42 -4.49
N GLU A 70 5.24 -8.12 -4.42
CA GLU A 70 5.09 -7.43 -3.14
C GLU A 70 3.91 -8.02 -2.36
N LEU A 71 2.74 -8.15 -2.98
CA LEU A 71 1.56 -8.76 -2.35
C LEU A 71 1.80 -10.21 -1.92
N THR A 72 2.60 -10.98 -2.66
CA THR A 72 3.04 -12.31 -2.21
C THR A 72 3.92 -12.26 -0.97
N LYS A 73 4.82 -11.27 -0.83
CA LYS A 73 5.63 -11.11 0.39
C LYS A 73 4.77 -10.81 1.62
N TYR A 74 3.68 -10.05 1.46
CA TYR A 74 2.74 -9.81 2.55
C TYR A 74 1.71 -10.94 2.71
N GLY A 75 1.87 -12.04 1.97
CA GLY A 75 1.01 -13.20 2.05
C GLY A 75 -0.40 -12.99 1.52
N LEU A 76 -0.70 -11.91 0.78
CA LEU A 76 -2.01 -11.64 0.18
C LEU A 76 -2.22 -12.39 -1.15
N LEU A 77 -1.14 -12.79 -1.81
CA LEU A 77 -1.16 -13.63 -3.01
C LEU A 77 -0.27 -14.87 -2.81
N ASN A 78 -0.64 -15.98 -3.45
CA ASN A 78 0.24 -17.13 -3.63
C ASN A 78 0.87 -17.12 -5.03
N ASN A 79 2.02 -17.79 -5.17
CA ASN A 79 2.70 -18.00 -6.45
C ASN A 79 2.98 -19.50 -6.64
N PRO A 80 1.96 -20.29 -7.06
CA PRO A 80 2.10 -21.74 -7.20
C PRO A 80 3.04 -22.16 -8.34
N MET A 81 3.22 -21.30 -9.34
CA MET A 81 4.11 -21.51 -10.48
C MET A 81 4.70 -20.19 -10.95
N THR A 82 5.96 -20.20 -11.38
CA THR A 82 6.65 -19.01 -11.92
C THR A 82 5.78 -18.21 -12.88
N GLY A 83 5.40 -17.00 -12.47
CA GLY A 83 4.61 -16.06 -13.28
C GLY A 83 3.10 -16.21 -13.16
N VAL A 84 2.63 -17.16 -12.35
CA VAL A 84 1.22 -17.41 -12.06
C VAL A 84 0.94 -17.02 -10.61
N TYR A 85 -0.11 -16.25 -10.39
CA TYR A 85 -0.55 -15.79 -9.07
C TYR A 85 -2.02 -16.14 -8.84
N GLU A 86 -2.38 -16.31 -7.58
CA GLU A 86 -3.75 -16.57 -7.11
C GLU A 86 -3.95 -15.85 -5.77
N VAL A 87 -5.19 -15.51 -5.43
CA VAL A 87 -5.51 -14.90 -4.13
C VAL A 87 -5.29 -15.93 -3.02
N SER A 88 -4.62 -15.52 -1.94
CA SER A 88 -4.45 -16.37 -0.75
C SER A 88 -5.64 -16.25 0.19
N GLU A 89 -5.75 -17.12 1.20
CA GLU A 89 -6.77 -17.00 2.26
C GLU A 89 -6.71 -15.63 2.97
N ARG A 90 -5.51 -15.06 3.15
CA ARG A 90 -5.35 -13.71 3.72
C ARG A 90 -5.79 -12.63 2.73
N GLY A 91 -5.53 -12.84 1.44
CA GLY A 91 -6.03 -11.98 0.38
C GLY A 91 -7.56 -11.91 0.38
N GLU A 92 -8.24 -13.05 0.56
CA GLU A 92 -9.70 -13.10 0.69
C GLU A 92 -10.18 -12.36 1.94
N GLN A 93 -9.57 -12.60 3.11
CA GLN A 93 -9.89 -11.89 4.35
C GLN A 93 -9.71 -10.38 4.23
N TYR A 94 -8.66 -9.94 3.53
CA TYR A 94 -8.44 -8.53 3.25
C TYR A 94 -9.57 -7.93 2.39
N LEU A 95 -9.96 -8.62 1.30
CA LEU A 95 -11.05 -8.18 0.43
C LEU A 95 -12.41 -8.16 1.14
N ASP A 96 -12.63 -9.08 2.09
CA ASP A 96 -13.83 -9.12 2.94
C ASP A 96 -13.79 -8.09 4.09
N GLY A 97 -12.67 -7.37 4.26
CA GLY A 97 -12.47 -6.39 5.33
C GLY A 97 -12.24 -7.00 6.71
N GLU A 98 -11.91 -8.29 6.76
CA GLU A 98 -11.61 -9.04 7.98
C GLU A 98 -10.12 -8.95 8.39
N LEU A 99 -9.26 -8.47 7.48
CA LEU A 99 -7.83 -8.30 7.69
C LEU A 99 -7.40 -6.86 7.36
N ASP A 100 -6.70 -6.22 8.30
CA ASP A 100 -6.05 -4.92 8.10
C ASP A 100 -4.64 -5.12 7.52
N PRO A 101 -4.35 -4.65 6.29
CA PRO A 101 -3.05 -4.87 5.67
C PRO A 101 -1.93 -4.06 6.32
N SER A 102 -2.24 -3.04 7.12
CA SER A 102 -1.23 -2.24 7.83
C SER A 102 -0.56 -3.01 8.97
N GLU A 103 -1.18 -4.10 9.44
CA GLU A 103 -0.64 -4.99 10.47
C GLU A 103 0.25 -6.11 9.88
N LEU A 104 0.36 -6.20 8.55
CA LEU A 104 1.15 -7.23 7.88
C LEU A 104 2.63 -6.84 7.80
N GLU A 105 3.50 -7.83 8.00
CA GLU A 105 4.94 -7.71 7.78
C GLU A 105 5.33 -8.50 6.52
N PRO A 106 6.28 -8.02 5.70
CA PRO A 106 6.73 -8.74 4.53
C PRO A 106 7.59 -9.95 4.94
N ASP A 107 7.35 -11.09 4.29
CA ASP A 107 8.22 -12.27 4.35
C ASP A 107 9.61 -11.97 3.74
N GLU A 108 10.67 -12.52 4.36
CA GLU A 108 12.10 -12.35 3.97
C GLU A 108 12.49 -13.05 2.65
#